data_AF-A0A063ZE12-F1
#
_entry.id   AF-A0A063ZE12-F1
#
_cell.length_a   1.000
_cell.length_b   1.000
_cell.length_c   1.000
_cell.angle_alpha   90.00
_cell.angle_beta   90.00
_cell.angle_gamma   90.00
#
_symmetry.space_group_name_H-M   'P 1'
#
loop_
_entity.id
_entity.type
_entity.pdbx_description
1 polymer ?
#
loop_
_entity_poly.entity_id
_entity_poly.type
_entity_poly.pdbx_seq_one_letter_code
_entity_poly.pdbx_strand_id
1 'polypeptide(L)'
;MASKVMANNAAASNVMAETVSDVEIVAQFKQRGCWGLYTSVDLKGCDPATIRDAEKIHRFIVELCDLIDMKRFGEPQIIHFGPNERVAGFSMTQLIETSLVSGHFANETNAAYLDIFSCKEYEPAKAAEFCRDFFGAESVTYQVLFRD
;
A
#
# COMPACT_ATOMS: atom_id res chain seq x y z
N MET A 1 12.59 44.61 -24.36
CA MET A 1 11.71 43.54 -24.86
C MET A 1 12.39 42.20 -24.64
N ALA A 2 11.62 41.27 -24.04
CA ALA A 2 11.75 39.81 -24.06
C ALA A 2 13.09 39.14 -23.73
N SER A 3 13.12 38.60 -22.51
CA SER A 3 13.83 37.40 -22.05
C SER A 3 13.76 36.22 -23.02
N LYS A 4 14.84 35.43 -23.08
CA LYS A 4 14.76 33.97 -23.26
C LYS A 4 15.87 33.31 -22.46
N VAL A 5 15.57 33.06 -21.19
CA VAL A 5 16.25 32.04 -20.39
C VAL A 5 15.95 30.70 -21.06
N MET A 6 17.00 29.99 -21.51
CA MET A 6 16.89 28.58 -21.87
C MET A 6 16.68 27.81 -20.57
N ALA A 7 15.43 27.42 -20.32
CA ALA A 7 15.10 26.46 -19.28
C ALA A 7 15.68 25.10 -19.71
N ASN A 8 16.70 24.63 -19.00
CA ASN A 8 17.14 23.26 -19.09
C ASN A 8 16.00 22.36 -18.62
N ASN A 9 15.58 21.48 -19.52
CA ASN A 9 14.57 20.47 -19.34
C ASN A 9 15.12 19.43 -18.36
N ALA A 10 14.89 19.63 -17.05
CA ALA A 10 15.03 18.58 -16.07
C ALA A 10 13.83 17.65 -16.25
N ALA A 11 13.99 16.67 -17.14
CA ALA A 11 13.15 15.49 -17.14
C ALA A 11 13.11 14.96 -15.70
N ALA A 12 11.90 14.77 -15.18
CA ALA A 12 11.67 14.18 -13.87
C ALA A 12 12.40 12.84 -13.80
N SER A 13 13.59 12.87 -13.18
CA SER A 13 14.32 11.69 -12.80
C SER A 13 13.48 11.00 -11.74
N ASN A 14 12.78 9.95 -12.16
CA ASN A 14 12.12 9.01 -11.28
C ASN A 14 13.23 8.34 -10.47
N VAL A 15 13.55 8.91 -9.31
CA VAL A 15 14.48 8.30 -8.36
C VAL A 15 13.70 7.17 -7.70
N MET A 16 13.68 6.02 -8.36
CA MET A 16 13.50 4.73 -7.68
C MET A 16 14.63 4.68 -6.65
N ALA A 17 14.33 5.01 -5.39
CA ALA A 17 15.24 4.70 -4.29
C ALA A 17 15.58 3.21 -4.43
N GLU A 18 16.87 2.87 -4.41
CA GLU A 18 17.33 1.48 -4.58
C GLU A 18 16.60 0.59 -3.58
N THR A 19 15.56 -0.10 -4.05
CA THR A 19 14.77 -1.00 -3.23
C THR A 19 15.63 -2.22 -2.97
N VAL A 20 16.09 -2.34 -1.73
CA VAL A 20 16.63 -3.58 -1.15
C VAL A 20 15.67 -4.71 -1.50
N SER A 21 16.20 -5.83 -1.98
CA SER A 21 15.36 -6.95 -2.44
C SER A 21 14.58 -7.58 -1.27
N ASP A 22 13.46 -8.25 -1.56
CA ASP A 22 12.67 -8.93 -0.54
C ASP A 22 13.51 -9.96 0.25
N VAL A 23 14.43 -10.65 -0.42
CA VAL A 23 15.37 -11.60 0.20
C VAL A 23 16.24 -10.90 1.24
N GLU A 24 16.78 -9.72 0.92
CA GLU A 24 17.62 -8.94 1.81
C GLU A 24 16.80 -8.33 2.96
N ILE A 25 15.59 -7.85 2.71
CA ILE A 25 14.68 -7.33 3.75
C ILE A 25 14.37 -8.43 4.76
N VAL A 26 13.96 -9.61 4.28
CA VAL A 26 13.65 -10.76 5.14
C VAL A 26 14.87 -11.20 5.94
N ALA A 27 16.05 -11.22 5.31
CA ALA A 27 17.29 -11.54 6.01
C ALA A 27 17.61 -10.52 7.12
N GLN A 28 17.47 -9.23 6.83
CA GLN A 28 17.68 -8.16 7.82
C GLN A 28 16.68 -8.21 8.97
N PHE A 29 15.39 -8.46 8.69
CA PHE A 29 14.35 -8.63 9.71
C PHE A 29 14.75 -9.71 10.72
N LYS A 30 15.17 -10.88 10.21
CA LYS A 30 15.61 -12.03 11.02
C LYS A 30 16.89 -11.74 11.78
N GLN A 31 17.88 -11.14 11.11
CA GLN A 31 19.18 -10.84 11.71
C GLN A 31 19.07 -9.84 12.87
N ARG A 32 18.18 -8.85 12.74
CA ARG A 32 17.95 -7.82 13.76
C ARG A 32 17.04 -8.31 14.88
N GLY A 33 16.26 -9.37 14.67
CA GLY A 33 15.24 -9.81 15.61
C GLY A 33 14.15 -8.76 15.80
N CYS A 34 13.77 -8.08 14.72
CA CYS A 34 12.73 -7.04 14.76
C CYS A 34 11.41 -7.61 15.27
N TRP A 35 10.67 -6.79 16.02
CA TRP A 35 9.33 -7.13 16.50
C TRP A 35 8.31 -7.20 15.34
N GLY A 36 8.49 -6.36 14.32
CA GLY A 36 7.62 -6.37 13.15
C GLY A 36 8.20 -5.73 11.90
N LEU A 37 7.52 -5.97 10.79
CA LEU A 37 7.81 -5.44 9.47
C LEU A 37 6.61 -4.62 9.01
N TYR A 38 6.86 -3.36 8.68
CA TYR A 38 5.85 -2.45 8.19
C TYR A 38 6.14 -2.07 6.74
N THR A 39 5.12 -2.09 5.89
CA THR A 39 5.17 -1.58 4.52
C THR A 39 4.05 -0.60 4.29
N SER A 40 4.38 0.64 3.91
CA SER A 40 3.41 1.58 3.35
C SER A 40 3.37 1.39 1.83
N VAL A 41 2.18 1.28 1.26
CA VAL A 41 1.98 1.13 -0.20
C VAL A 41 1.05 2.23 -0.69
N ASP A 42 1.55 3.03 -1.63
CA ASP A 42 0.80 4.09 -2.30
C ASP A 42 0.50 3.66 -3.74
N LEU A 43 -0.78 3.58 -4.07
CA LEU A 43 -1.28 3.28 -5.41
C LEU A 43 -1.86 4.53 -6.05
N LYS A 44 -1.58 4.73 -7.35
CA LYS A 44 -2.16 5.81 -8.16
C LYS A 44 -2.79 5.25 -9.43
N GLY A 45 -3.90 5.85 -9.84
CA GLY A 45 -4.61 5.45 -11.05
C GLY A 45 -5.28 4.08 -10.92
N CYS A 46 -5.84 3.76 -9.76
CA CYS A 46 -6.60 2.52 -9.55
C CYS A 46 -7.87 2.49 -10.42
N ASP A 47 -8.34 1.28 -10.74
CA ASP A 47 -9.67 1.06 -11.29
C ASP A 47 -10.74 1.60 -10.31
N PRO A 48 -11.53 2.60 -10.70
CA PRO A 48 -12.62 3.12 -9.85
C PRO A 48 -13.60 2.05 -9.40
N ALA A 49 -13.80 0.99 -10.18
CA ALA A 49 -14.71 -0.09 -9.85
C ALA A 49 -14.16 -1.04 -8.78
N THR A 50 -12.87 -0.99 -8.45
CA THR A 50 -12.26 -1.84 -7.41
C THR A 50 -12.18 -1.14 -6.06
N ILE A 51 -11.75 0.12 -6.04
CA ILE A 51 -11.57 0.89 -4.78
C ILE A 51 -12.87 1.48 -4.22
N ARG A 52 -13.98 1.43 -4.98
CA ARG A 52 -15.30 1.96 -4.59
C ARG A 52 -16.33 0.86 -4.34
N ASP A 53 -15.87 -0.36 -4.12
CA ASP A 53 -16.70 -1.54 -3.93
C ASP A 53 -16.27 -2.26 -2.64
N ALA A 54 -17.16 -2.28 -1.66
CA ALA A 54 -16.90 -2.86 -0.34
C ALA A 54 -16.60 -4.37 -0.41
N GLU A 55 -17.25 -5.10 -1.31
CA GLU A 55 -17.06 -6.54 -1.47
C GLU A 55 -15.70 -6.85 -2.10
N LYS A 56 -15.27 -6.02 -3.06
CA LYS A 56 -13.91 -6.14 -3.61
C LYS A 56 -12.83 -5.78 -2.60
N ILE A 57 -13.07 -4.76 -1.75
CA ILE A 57 -12.15 -4.41 -0.67
C ILE A 57 -12.09 -5.54 0.39
N HIS A 58 -13.22 -6.18 0.69
CA HIS A 58 -13.26 -7.37 1.56
C HIS A 58 -12.44 -8.51 0.97
N ARG A 59 -12.67 -8.85 -0.31
CA ARG A 59 -11.90 -9.87 -1.01
C ARG A 59 -10.40 -9.55 -1.04
N PHE A 60 -10.05 -8.30 -1.33
CA PHE A 60 -8.67 -7.83 -1.34
C PHE A 60 -7.97 -8.15 -0.02
N ILE A 61 -8.57 -7.75 1.10
CA ILE A 61 -7.89 -7.89 2.38
C ILE A 61 -7.78 -9.34 2.82
N VAL A 62 -8.77 -10.17 2.47
CA VAL A 62 -8.71 -11.62 2.63
C VAL A 62 -7.51 -12.17 1.86
N GLU A 63 -7.42 -11.93 0.57
CA GLU A 63 -6.34 -12.44 -0.30
C GLU A 63 -4.96 -11.89 0.10
N LEU A 64 -4.85 -10.62 0.51
CA LEU A 64 -3.60 -10.03 0.99
C LEU A 64 -3.11 -10.74 2.26
N CYS A 65 -3.99 -10.99 3.24
CA CYS A 65 -3.62 -11.71 4.45
C CYS A 65 -3.14 -13.13 4.16
N ASP A 66 -3.77 -13.81 3.20
CA ASP A 66 -3.33 -15.15 2.76
C ASP A 66 -1.97 -15.08 2.05
N LEU A 67 -1.72 -14.05 1.23
CA LEU A 67 -0.44 -13.82 0.54
C LEU A 67 0.73 -13.62 1.53
N ILE A 68 0.53 -12.85 2.59
CA ILE A 68 1.56 -12.60 3.61
C ILE A 68 1.60 -13.67 4.71
N ASP A 69 0.81 -14.74 4.56
CA ASP A 69 0.70 -15.86 5.49
C ASP A 69 0.47 -15.41 6.94
N MET A 70 -0.50 -14.49 7.11
CA MET A 70 -0.95 -13.98 8.40
C MET A 70 -2.39 -14.38 8.69
N LYS A 71 -2.63 -14.77 9.95
CA LYS A 71 -3.97 -15.16 10.39
C LYS A 71 -4.79 -13.94 10.76
N ARG A 72 -5.91 -13.77 10.06
CA ARG A 72 -6.94 -12.75 10.35
C ARG A 72 -7.58 -12.98 11.71
N PHE A 73 -7.90 -11.89 12.40
CA PHE A 73 -8.67 -11.88 13.64
C PHE A 73 -9.97 -11.09 13.45
N GLY A 74 -11.09 -11.80 13.40
CA GLY A 74 -12.40 -11.21 13.13
C GLY A 74 -12.59 -10.74 11.68
N GLU A 75 -13.77 -10.18 11.40
CA GLU A 75 -14.10 -9.59 10.11
C GLU A 75 -13.43 -8.21 9.93
N PRO A 76 -13.06 -7.83 8.70
CA PRO A 76 -12.54 -6.50 8.44
C PRO A 76 -13.63 -5.45 8.66
N GLN A 77 -13.25 -4.27 9.15
CA GLN A 77 -14.14 -3.11 9.15
C GLN A 77 -13.93 -2.35 7.85
N ILE A 78 -14.99 -2.18 7.07
CA ILE A 78 -14.97 -1.47 5.79
C ILE A 78 -16.07 -0.41 5.83
N ILE A 79 -15.67 0.86 5.82
CA ILE A 79 -16.60 1.98 6.04
C ILE A 79 -16.41 3.00 4.93
N HIS A 80 -17.49 3.33 4.22
CA HIS A 80 -17.52 4.47 3.32
C HIS A 80 -17.96 5.73 4.06
N PHE A 81 -17.16 6.79 4.01
CA PHE A 81 -17.50 8.06 4.65
C PHE A 81 -16.80 9.24 3.98
N GLY A 82 -17.23 10.45 4.35
CA GLY A 82 -16.66 11.72 3.91
C GLY A 82 -17.75 12.80 3.78
N PRO A 83 -17.53 14.04 4.23
CA PRO A 83 -18.55 15.10 4.20
C PRO A 83 -18.91 15.61 2.80
N ASN A 84 -18.11 15.30 1.77
CA ASN A 84 -18.36 15.67 0.38
C ASN A 84 -17.58 14.74 -0.58
N GLU A 85 -17.91 14.78 -1.87
CA GLU A 85 -17.33 13.91 -2.90
C GLU A 85 -15.80 13.96 -2.99
N ARG A 86 -15.20 15.12 -2.68
CA ARG A 86 -13.75 15.34 -2.74
C ARG A 86 -12.98 14.46 -1.74
N VAL A 87 -13.56 14.27 -0.56
CA VAL A 87 -12.93 13.52 0.54
C VAL A 87 -13.64 12.21 0.86
N ALA A 88 -14.62 11.83 0.04
CA ALA A 88 -15.36 10.59 0.20
C ALA A 88 -14.53 9.39 -0.26
N GLY A 89 -14.65 8.29 0.47
CA GLY A 89 -13.88 7.09 0.19
C GLY A 89 -14.16 5.97 1.18
N PHE A 90 -13.64 4.78 0.87
CA PHE A 90 -13.60 3.70 1.83
C PHE A 90 -12.39 3.84 2.74
N SER A 91 -12.55 3.48 4.01
CA SER A 91 -11.42 3.03 4.85
C SER A 91 -11.66 1.60 5.28
N MET A 92 -10.57 0.85 5.39
CA MET A 92 -10.56 -0.55 5.76
C MET A 92 -9.56 -0.81 6.88
N THR A 93 -9.93 -1.65 7.84
CA THR A 93 -9.01 -2.22 8.83
C THR A 93 -9.24 -3.72 8.97
N GLN A 94 -8.17 -4.49 9.05
CA GLN A 94 -8.18 -5.91 9.37
C GLN A 94 -7.15 -6.19 10.44
N LEU A 95 -7.63 -6.60 11.62
CA LEU A 95 -6.76 -7.16 12.64
C LEU A 95 -6.22 -8.50 12.14
N ILE A 96 -4.93 -8.71 12.30
CA ILE A 96 -4.26 -10.00 12.09
C ILE A 96 -3.55 -10.37 13.41
N GLU A 97 -3.16 -11.62 13.60
CA GLU A 97 -2.60 -12.07 14.89
C GLU A 97 -1.45 -11.15 15.35
N THR A 98 -1.72 -10.38 16.42
CA THR A 98 -0.82 -9.39 17.04
C THR A 98 -0.39 -8.20 16.18
N SER A 99 -1.07 -7.91 15.06
CA SER A 99 -0.79 -6.71 14.25
C SER A 99 -2.02 -6.23 13.44
N LEU A 100 -1.83 -5.43 12.37
CA LEU A 100 -2.91 -4.73 11.67
C LEU A 100 -2.56 -4.48 10.20
N VAL A 101 -3.54 -4.65 9.33
CA VAL A 101 -3.53 -4.07 7.97
C VAL A 101 -4.61 -3.01 7.87
N SER A 102 -4.30 -1.86 7.27
CA SER A 102 -5.27 -0.79 7.03
C SER A 102 -5.17 -0.23 5.61
N GLY A 103 -6.24 0.42 5.16
CA GLY A 103 -6.29 1.05 3.85
C GLY A 103 -7.24 2.24 3.78
N HIS A 104 -6.88 3.21 2.96
CA HIS A 104 -7.70 4.36 2.60
C HIS A 104 -7.83 4.47 1.09
N PHE A 105 -9.06 4.57 0.59
CA PHE A 105 -9.41 4.53 -0.83
C PHE A 105 -10.06 5.85 -1.23
N ALA A 106 -9.33 6.69 -1.96
CA ALA A 106 -9.76 8.05 -2.30
C ALA A 106 -10.50 8.08 -3.64
N ASN A 107 -11.81 8.36 -3.61
CA ASN A 107 -12.65 8.37 -4.81
C ASN A 107 -12.19 9.40 -5.84
N GLU A 108 -11.90 10.64 -5.43
CA GLU A 108 -11.57 11.74 -6.32
C GLU A 108 -10.32 11.47 -7.17
N THR A 109 -9.29 10.89 -6.55
CA THR A 109 -7.95 10.76 -7.15
C THR A 109 -7.67 9.37 -7.71
N ASN A 110 -8.60 8.42 -7.55
CA ASN A 110 -8.39 7.01 -7.84
C ASN A 110 -7.09 6.49 -7.21
N ALA A 111 -6.86 6.84 -5.95
CA ALA A 111 -5.69 6.44 -5.20
C ALA A 111 -6.08 5.53 -4.03
N ALA A 112 -5.19 4.62 -3.67
CA ALA A 112 -5.28 3.84 -2.46
C ALA A 112 -3.98 3.95 -1.67
N TYR A 113 -4.10 4.03 -0.35
CA TYR A 113 -2.98 4.11 0.59
C TYR A 113 -3.15 2.97 1.58
N LEU A 114 -2.17 2.07 1.64
CA LEU A 114 -2.26 0.83 2.40
C LEU A 114 -1.10 0.75 3.39
N ASP A 115 -1.41 0.23 4.58
CA ASP A 115 -0.46 -0.03 5.64
C ASP A 115 -0.48 -1.52 5.96
N ILE A 116 0.65 -2.20 5.77
CA ILE A 116 0.79 -3.62 6.07
C ILE A 116 1.74 -3.75 7.25
N PHE A 117 1.20 -3.94 8.46
CA PHE A 117 2.01 -4.16 9.65
C PHE A 117 1.90 -5.61 10.12
N SER A 118 3.00 -6.35 10.07
CA SER A 118 3.08 -7.76 10.47
C SER A 118 4.15 -7.96 11.54
N CYS A 119 3.90 -8.83 12.52
CA CYS A 119 4.94 -9.33 13.44
C CYS A 119 5.79 -10.47 12.83
N LYS A 120 5.45 -10.89 11.60
CA LYS A 120 6.12 -11.94 10.82
C LYS A 120 6.71 -11.33 9.56
N GLU A 121 7.82 -11.86 9.07
CA GLU A 121 8.36 -11.47 7.77
C GLU A 121 7.39 -11.78 6.62
N TYR A 122 7.42 -10.95 5.60
CA TYR A 122 6.77 -11.18 4.31
C TYR A 122 7.62 -10.51 3.23
N GLU A 123 7.24 -10.69 1.97
CA GLU A 123 7.91 -10.14 0.77
C GLU A 123 7.27 -8.78 0.41
N PRO A 124 7.83 -7.61 0.80
CA PRO A 124 7.14 -6.33 0.63
C PRO A 124 6.94 -5.91 -0.82
N ALA A 125 7.91 -6.17 -1.70
CA ALA A 125 7.76 -5.87 -3.12
C ALA A 125 6.61 -6.68 -3.71
N LYS A 126 6.57 -7.98 -3.42
CA LYS A 126 5.47 -8.86 -3.86
C LYS A 126 4.11 -8.42 -3.32
N ALA A 127 4.03 -8.02 -2.05
CA ALA A 127 2.80 -7.50 -1.47
C ALA A 127 2.35 -6.20 -2.15
N ALA A 128 3.27 -5.28 -2.44
CA ALA A 128 2.98 -4.03 -3.14
C ALA A 128 2.49 -4.28 -4.58
N GLU A 129 3.15 -5.20 -5.31
CA GLU A 129 2.75 -5.61 -6.66
C GLU A 129 1.36 -6.27 -6.66
N PHE A 130 1.07 -7.14 -5.69
CA PHE A 130 -0.27 -7.70 -5.51
C PHE A 130 -1.31 -6.60 -5.31
N CYS A 131 -1.04 -5.59 -4.48
CA CYS A 131 -1.94 -4.47 -4.26
C CYS A 131 -2.20 -3.69 -5.56
N ARG A 132 -1.14 -3.40 -6.33
CA ARG A 132 -1.25 -2.72 -7.62
C ARG A 132 -2.14 -3.51 -8.57
N ASP A 133 -1.87 -4.79 -8.73
CA ASP A 133 -2.55 -5.66 -9.69
C ASP A 133 -4.02 -5.87 -9.29
N PHE A 134 -4.31 -6.07 -8.00
CA PHE A 134 -5.68 -6.24 -7.52
C PHE A 134 -6.56 -5.02 -7.81
N PHE A 135 -6.04 -3.82 -7.55
CA PHE A 135 -6.78 -2.58 -7.75
C PHE A 135 -6.65 -2.00 -9.16
N GLY A 136 -5.88 -2.64 -10.05
CA GLY A 136 -5.66 -2.16 -11.42
C GLY A 136 -4.98 -0.79 -11.46
N ALA A 137 -4.04 -0.54 -10.54
CA ALA A 137 -3.36 0.74 -10.44
C ALA A 137 -2.28 0.93 -11.52
N GLU A 138 -2.18 2.14 -12.05
CA GLU A 138 -1.16 2.53 -13.04
C GLU A 138 0.25 2.57 -12.43
N SER A 139 0.37 2.94 -11.16
CA SER A 139 1.66 2.94 -10.46
C SER A 139 1.55 2.58 -8.99
N VAL A 140 2.65 2.06 -8.46
CA VAL A 140 2.85 1.71 -7.06
C VAL A 140 4.18 2.24 -6.57
N THR A 141 4.19 2.80 -5.37
CA THR A 141 5.40 3.07 -4.60
C THR A 141 5.24 2.49 -3.21
N TYR A 142 6.29 1.92 -2.65
CA TYR A 142 6.23 1.39 -1.29
C TYR A 142 7.49 1.74 -0.50
N GLN A 143 7.35 1.78 0.83
CA GLN A 143 8.46 1.97 1.76
C GLN A 143 8.38 0.92 2.84
N VAL A 144 9.54 0.45 3.30
CA VAL A 144 9.66 -0.61 4.30
C VAL A 144 10.32 -0.04 5.55
N LEU A 145 9.71 -0.30 6.70
CA LEU A 145 10.28 0.01 8.01
C LEU A 145 10.34 -1.26 8.87
N PHE A 146 11.53 -1.51 9.40
CA PHE A 146 11.74 -2.46 10.48
C PHE A 146 11.25 -1.85 11.80
N ARG A 147 10.50 -2.63 12.58
CA ARG A 147 9.91 -2.21 13.85
C ARG A 147 10.61 -2.99 14.95
N ASP A 148 11.33 -2.26 15.81
CA ASP A 148 12.22 -2.78 16.84
C ASP A 148 11.67 -2.47 18.24
#